data_AF-A0A6I4TTX4-F1
#
_entry.id   AF-A0A6I4TTX4-F1
#
_cell.length_a   1.000
_cell.length_b   1.000
_cell.length_c   1.000
_cell.angle_alpha   90.00
_cell.angle_beta   90.00
_cell.angle_gamma   90.00
#
_symmetry.space_group_name_H-M   'P 1'
#
loop_
_entity.id
_entity.type
_entity.pdbx_description
1 polymer ?
#
loop_
_entity_poly.entity_id
_entity_poly.type
_entity_poly.pdbx_seq_one_letter_code
_entity_poly.pdbx_strand_id
1 'polypeptide(L)'
;MKTIWPGALVLALAACSQADAPSDKIEAVATSMVEEATGAAPVVAEPGPYAPRNDCQQVKGADLFLQQLSAAVKARDAEVVATLAAEDVKLDFGGGSGRAELRSRLATTDAPLWGVLDELLTLGCASNRQSGITLPWYFEQEIPGDPFNTMIVTGEAIPLLPNADGTGTPTAQLSWEAVTLVNGLSPEAALQQVKHGKDTGYIATDKLRSIVDYRLFASSRNGTWRITSFVAGD
;
A
#
# COMPACT_ATOMS: atom_id res chain seq x y z
N MET A 1 -48.74 90.85 38.15
CA MET A 1 -48.31 90.45 39.52
C MET A 1 -48.63 88.98 39.72
N LYS A 2 -47.70 88.24 40.35
CA LYS A 2 -47.77 86.83 40.80
C LYS A 2 -47.64 85.76 39.69
N THR A 3 -46.51 85.05 39.55
CA THR A 3 -45.94 83.91 40.34
C THR A 3 -46.88 82.70 40.40
N ILE A 4 -46.50 81.40 40.34
CA ILE A 4 -45.27 80.59 40.18
C ILE A 4 -45.79 79.11 40.18
N TRP A 5 -45.13 78.20 39.44
CA TRP A 5 -44.97 76.73 39.68
C TRP A 5 -46.01 75.62 39.31
N PRO A 6 -45.59 74.33 39.27
CA PRO A 6 -45.58 73.55 38.02
C PRO A 6 -46.35 72.21 38.14
N GLY A 7 -46.57 71.54 37.01
CA GLY A 7 -47.05 70.15 36.97
C GLY A 7 -46.10 69.31 36.13
N ALA A 8 -45.34 68.43 36.79
CA ALA A 8 -44.49 67.43 36.16
C ALA A 8 -45.35 66.25 35.66
N LEU A 9 -45.09 65.78 34.45
CA LEU A 9 -45.43 64.41 34.04
C LEU A 9 -44.25 63.88 33.19
N VAL A 10 -43.39 63.12 33.86
CA VAL A 10 -42.34 62.31 33.22
C VAL A 10 -42.98 61.00 32.79
N LEU A 11 -43.08 60.77 31.49
CA LEU A 11 -43.37 59.47 30.90
C LEU A 11 -42.09 58.63 30.92
N ALA A 12 -42.11 57.53 31.67
CA ALA A 12 -41.07 56.53 31.68
C ALA A 12 -41.07 55.75 30.35
N LEU A 13 -39.97 55.83 29.60
CA LEU A 13 -39.65 54.87 28.54
C LEU A 13 -39.04 53.63 29.21
N ALA A 14 -39.81 52.55 29.24
CA ALA A 14 -39.28 51.23 29.59
C ALA A 14 -38.39 50.74 28.43
N ALA A 15 -37.08 50.64 28.70
CA ALA A 15 -36.13 49.94 27.84
C ALA A 15 -36.41 48.42 27.92
N CYS A 16 -36.80 47.81 26.81
CA CYS A 16 -36.88 46.35 26.72
C CYS A 16 -35.47 45.79 26.49
N SER A 17 -35.00 45.00 27.45
CA SER A 17 -33.82 44.15 27.35
C SER A 17 -34.03 43.06 26.29
N GLN A 18 -33.25 43.07 25.22
CA GLN A 18 -33.05 41.91 24.35
C GLN A 18 -32.12 40.93 25.07
N ALA A 19 -32.70 40.02 25.85
CA ALA A 19 -32.05 38.77 26.23
C ALA A 19 -32.89 37.64 25.61
N ASP A 20 -32.22 36.69 24.97
CA ASP A 20 -32.77 35.52 24.26
C ASP A 20 -33.19 35.75 22.81
N ALA A 21 -32.20 36.06 21.95
CA ALA A 21 -32.35 35.84 20.52
C ALA A 21 -32.24 34.33 20.20
N PRO A 22 -33.08 33.77 19.32
CA PRO A 22 -33.03 32.35 18.93
C PRO A 22 -31.71 31.90 18.29
N SER A 23 -30.85 32.84 17.89
CA SER A 23 -29.51 32.62 17.32
C SER A 23 -28.57 31.92 18.30
N ASP A 24 -28.67 32.26 19.59
CA ASP A 24 -27.70 31.82 20.60
C ASP A 24 -27.88 30.32 20.90
N LYS A 25 -29.10 29.80 20.70
CA LYS A 25 -29.41 28.37 20.80
C LYS A 25 -28.91 27.58 19.59
N ILE A 26 -28.83 28.20 18.41
CA ILE A 26 -28.29 27.56 17.20
C ILE A 26 -26.77 27.49 17.27
N GLU A 27 -26.11 28.52 17.81
CA GLU A 27 -24.66 28.52 18.04
C GLU A 27 -24.24 27.50 19.11
N ALA A 28 -25.00 27.35 20.19
CA ALA A 28 -24.74 26.35 21.22
C ALA A 28 -24.87 24.91 20.69
N VAL A 29 -25.88 24.64 19.85
CA VAL A 29 -26.07 23.33 19.20
C VAL A 29 -24.99 23.07 18.15
N ALA A 30 -24.58 24.08 17.39
CA ALA A 30 -23.48 23.95 16.45
C ALA A 30 -22.15 23.67 17.18
N THR A 31 -21.93 24.27 18.35
CA THR A 31 -20.73 24.06 19.16
C THR A 31 -20.70 22.66 19.77
N SER A 32 -21.84 22.14 20.27
CA SER A 32 -21.91 20.78 20.83
C SER A 32 -21.72 19.69 19.77
N MET A 33 -22.19 19.91 18.53
CA MET A 33 -21.97 18.98 17.42
C MET A 33 -20.52 18.97 16.93
N VAL A 34 -19.78 20.07 17.09
CA VAL A 34 -18.34 20.15 16.78
C VAL A 34 -17.51 19.47 17.86
N GLU A 35 -17.88 19.59 19.15
CA GLU A 35 -17.22 18.86 20.24
C GLU A 35 -17.43 17.35 20.15
N GLU A 36 -18.65 16.86 19.86
CA GLU A 36 -18.91 15.42 19.65
C GLU A 36 -18.19 14.86 18.40
N ALA A 37 -17.89 15.70 17.41
CA ALA A 37 -17.13 15.33 16.22
C ALA A 37 -15.61 15.35 16.41
N THR A 38 -15.10 15.78 17.58
CA THR A 38 -13.66 15.65 17.93
C THR A 38 -13.30 14.27 18.49
N GLY A 39 -14.02 13.22 18.07
CA GLY A 39 -13.50 11.87 18.15
C GLY A 39 -12.12 11.84 17.49
N ALA A 40 -11.11 11.39 18.24
CA ALA A 40 -9.73 11.31 17.78
C ALA A 40 -9.69 10.83 16.33
N ALA A 41 -9.08 11.62 15.44
CA ALA A 41 -8.83 11.20 14.07
C ALA A 41 -8.24 9.78 14.12
N PRO A 42 -8.74 8.83 13.31
CA PRO A 42 -8.22 7.48 13.34
C PRO A 42 -6.71 7.57 13.17
N VAL A 43 -5.97 7.07 14.16
CA VAL A 43 -4.51 6.96 14.08
C VAL A 43 -4.28 6.01 12.91
N VAL A 44 -3.90 6.57 11.76
CA VAL A 44 -3.44 5.77 10.63
C VAL A 44 -2.19 5.10 11.13
N ALA A 45 -2.25 3.78 11.33
CA ALA A 45 -1.08 3.01 11.71
C ALA A 45 0.01 3.28 10.67
N GLU A 46 1.23 3.52 11.13
CA GLU A 46 2.38 3.65 10.24
C GLU A 46 2.47 2.38 9.38
N PRO A 47 2.61 2.50 8.05
CA PRO A 47 2.74 1.35 7.19
C PRO A 47 3.89 0.47 7.66
N GLY A 48 3.69 -0.85 7.57
CA GLY A 48 4.70 -1.82 7.98
C GLY A 48 6.07 -1.63 7.31
N PRO A 49 7.15 -2.23 7.85
CA PRO A 49 8.52 -1.99 7.40
C PRO A 49 8.74 -2.31 5.92
N TYR A 50 8.02 -3.30 5.38
CA TYR A 50 8.11 -3.71 3.98
C TYR A 50 6.87 -3.34 3.15
N ALA A 51 6.08 -2.38 3.64
CA ALA A 51 4.89 -1.91 2.92
C ALA A 51 5.28 -1.28 1.58
N PRO A 52 4.44 -1.37 0.53
CA PRO A 52 4.70 -0.77 -0.77
C PRO A 52 5.02 0.72 -0.68
N ARG A 53 6.15 1.14 -1.25
CA ARG A 53 6.52 2.55 -1.42
C ARG A 53 6.91 2.83 -2.86
N ASN A 54 6.88 4.09 -3.26
CA ASN A 54 7.21 4.51 -4.62
C ASN A 54 8.34 5.54 -4.63
N ASP A 55 9.57 5.05 -4.52
CA ASP A 55 10.78 5.87 -4.58
C ASP A 55 11.10 6.28 -6.04
N CYS A 56 10.53 5.56 -7.01
CA CYS A 56 10.75 5.78 -8.44
C CYS A 56 10.23 7.12 -8.95
N GLN A 57 9.39 7.83 -8.19
CA GLN A 57 8.99 9.20 -8.51
C GLN A 57 10.19 10.17 -8.57
N GLN A 58 11.27 9.84 -7.88
CA GLN A 58 12.50 10.64 -7.86
C GLN A 58 13.47 10.24 -8.98
N VAL A 59 13.17 9.18 -9.73
CA VAL A 59 14.04 8.64 -10.79
C VAL A 59 13.59 9.21 -12.14
N LYS A 60 14.45 10.03 -12.75
CA LYS A 60 14.14 10.75 -14.00
C LYS A 60 13.65 9.81 -15.10
N GLY A 61 12.41 10.02 -15.57
CA GLY A 61 11.79 9.31 -16.68
C GLY A 61 11.25 7.91 -16.33
N ALA A 62 11.41 7.44 -15.08
CA ALA A 62 10.83 6.18 -14.62
C ALA A 62 9.31 6.26 -14.54
N ASP A 63 8.76 7.43 -14.20
CA ASP A 63 7.32 7.71 -14.14
C ASP A 63 6.61 7.43 -15.45
N LEU A 64 7.16 7.90 -16.58
CA LEU A 64 6.57 7.70 -17.90
C LEU A 64 6.64 6.22 -18.32
N PHE A 65 7.76 5.56 -18.02
CA PHE A 65 7.94 4.13 -18.26
C PHE A 65 6.95 3.28 -17.46
N LEU A 66 6.77 3.57 -16.17
CA LEU A 66 5.84 2.86 -15.29
C LEU A 66 4.38 3.05 -15.72
N GLN A 67 4.02 4.26 -16.18
CA GLN A 67 2.70 4.51 -16.75
C GLN A 67 2.44 3.69 -18.02
N GLN A 68 3.43 3.62 -18.93
CA GLN A 68 3.33 2.79 -20.13
C GLN A 68 3.23 1.31 -19.79
N LEU A 69 4.05 0.83 -18.85
CA LEU A 69 4.01 -0.55 -18.39
C LEU A 69 2.65 -0.88 -17.76
N SER A 70 2.16 -0.04 -16.85
CA SER A 70 0.87 -0.22 -16.20
C SER A 70 -0.30 -0.23 -17.21
N ALA A 71 -0.28 0.66 -18.19
CA ALA A 71 -1.28 0.68 -19.25
C ALA A 71 -1.25 -0.60 -20.10
N ALA A 72 -0.06 -1.06 -20.50
CA ALA A 72 0.11 -2.28 -21.27
C ALA A 72 -0.33 -3.53 -20.50
N VAL A 73 0.02 -3.60 -19.21
CA VAL A 73 -0.39 -4.68 -18.31
C VAL A 73 -1.90 -4.71 -18.14
N LYS A 74 -2.53 -3.55 -17.88
CA LYS A 74 -3.99 -3.44 -17.78
C LYS A 74 -4.71 -3.84 -19.08
N ALA A 75 -4.13 -3.52 -20.23
CA ALA A 75 -4.65 -3.87 -21.53
C ALA A 75 -4.34 -5.33 -21.95
N ARG A 76 -3.51 -6.06 -21.18
CA ARG A 76 -2.97 -7.38 -21.53
C ARG A 76 -2.25 -7.37 -22.90
N ASP A 77 -1.57 -6.27 -23.20
CA ASP A 77 -0.90 -6.05 -24.48
C ASP A 77 0.53 -6.60 -24.43
N ALA A 78 0.68 -7.86 -24.85
CA ALA A 78 1.97 -8.54 -24.88
C ALA A 78 3.00 -7.86 -25.80
N GLU A 79 2.56 -7.22 -26.89
CA GLU A 79 3.47 -6.57 -27.82
C GLU A 79 4.06 -5.29 -27.22
N VAL A 80 3.23 -4.49 -26.54
CA VAL A 80 3.69 -3.30 -25.85
C VAL A 80 4.61 -3.67 -24.68
N VAL A 81 4.26 -4.67 -23.86
CA VAL A 81 5.14 -5.13 -22.78
C VAL A 81 6.49 -5.63 -23.34
N ALA A 82 6.49 -6.40 -24.43
CA ALA A 82 7.72 -6.86 -25.06
C ALA A 82 8.54 -5.71 -25.65
N THR A 83 7.89 -4.69 -26.21
CA THR A 83 8.58 -3.48 -26.69
C THR A 83 9.21 -2.69 -25.54
N LEU A 84 8.57 -2.65 -24.37
CA LEU A 84 9.12 -2.06 -23.16
C LEU A 84 10.29 -2.87 -22.56
N ALA A 85 10.49 -4.12 -22.99
CA ALA A 85 11.62 -4.94 -22.56
C ALA A 85 12.88 -4.72 -23.42
N ALA A 86 14.05 -4.99 -22.84
CA ALA A 86 15.31 -5.09 -23.58
C ALA A 86 15.25 -6.28 -24.55
N GLU A 87 16.08 -6.24 -25.60
CA GLU A 87 16.12 -7.32 -26.59
C GLU A 87 16.52 -8.67 -25.97
N ASP A 88 17.37 -8.60 -24.93
CA ASP A 88 17.96 -9.69 -24.17
C ASP A 88 17.36 -9.84 -22.76
N VAL A 89 16.13 -9.38 -22.54
CA VAL A 89 15.45 -9.46 -21.22
C VAL A 89 15.57 -10.86 -20.62
N LYS A 90 16.06 -10.97 -19.38
CA LYS A 90 16.15 -12.25 -18.67
C LYS A 90 14.79 -12.63 -18.08
N LEU A 91 14.35 -13.87 -18.28
CA LEU A 91 13.01 -14.33 -17.87
C LEU A 91 13.03 -15.48 -16.85
N ASP A 92 14.19 -16.11 -16.69
CA ASP A 92 14.47 -17.08 -15.63
C ASP A 92 15.98 -17.31 -15.48
N PHE A 93 16.35 -18.18 -14.55
CA PHE A 93 17.74 -18.60 -14.30
C PHE A 93 18.16 -19.81 -15.15
N GLY A 94 17.25 -20.44 -15.88
CA GLY A 94 17.48 -21.60 -16.76
C GLY A 94 17.82 -21.25 -18.21
N GLY A 95 17.89 -19.96 -18.57
CA GLY A 95 18.28 -19.47 -19.89
C GLY A 95 17.15 -18.86 -20.73
N GLY A 96 15.92 -18.82 -20.21
CA GLY A 96 14.82 -18.13 -20.87
C GLY A 96 15.08 -16.64 -20.97
N SER A 97 15.04 -16.12 -22.20
CA SER A 97 15.38 -14.73 -22.47
C SER A 97 14.77 -14.19 -23.77
N GLY A 98 14.70 -12.86 -23.84
CA GLY A 98 14.38 -12.11 -25.04
C GLY A 98 12.89 -11.83 -25.26
N ARG A 99 12.62 -10.83 -26.10
CA ARG A 99 11.26 -10.33 -26.34
C ARG A 99 10.31 -11.37 -26.93
N ALA A 100 10.81 -12.27 -27.78
CA ALA A 100 9.99 -13.32 -28.39
C ALA A 100 9.48 -14.31 -27.33
N GLU A 101 10.36 -14.74 -26.43
CA GLU A 101 10.01 -15.61 -25.32
C GLU A 101 9.07 -14.90 -24.33
N LEU A 102 9.32 -13.62 -24.02
CA LEU A 102 8.42 -12.83 -23.17
C LEU A 102 6.99 -12.79 -23.73
N ARG A 103 6.83 -12.50 -25.04
CA ARG A 103 5.51 -12.54 -25.70
C ARG A 103 4.87 -13.92 -25.61
N SER A 104 5.66 -14.97 -25.88
CA SER A 104 5.19 -16.35 -25.81
C SER A 104 4.62 -16.67 -24.44
N ARG A 105 5.36 -16.38 -23.37
CA ARG A 105 4.91 -16.62 -21.98
C ARG A 105 3.68 -15.80 -21.62
N LEU A 106 3.59 -14.54 -22.04
CA LEU A 106 2.42 -13.69 -21.82
C LEU A 106 1.17 -14.13 -22.59
N ALA A 107 1.33 -14.93 -23.65
CA ALA A 107 0.22 -15.51 -24.41
C ALA A 107 -0.29 -16.84 -23.81
N THR A 108 0.47 -17.48 -22.92
CA THR A 108 0.05 -18.75 -22.29
C THR A 108 -0.97 -18.55 -21.18
N THR A 109 -1.86 -19.53 -21.00
CA THR A 109 -2.92 -19.54 -19.98
C THR A 109 -2.52 -20.22 -18.67
N ASP A 110 -1.48 -21.05 -18.69
CA ASP A 110 -1.23 -22.03 -17.62
C ASP A 110 -0.47 -21.44 -16.42
N ALA A 111 0.14 -20.26 -16.58
CA ALA A 111 0.72 -19.46 -15.51
C ALA A 111 0.54 -17.98 -15.87
N PRO A 112 -0.58 -17.32 -15.46
CA PRO A 112 -0.88 -15.98 -15.95
C PRO A 112 0.10 -14.96 -15.36
N LEU A 113 1.22 -14.76 -16.06
CA LEU A 113 2.22 -13.72 -15.78
C LEU A 113 1.60 -12.32 -15.72
N TRP A 114 0.42 -12.14 -16.30
CA TRP A 114 -0.37 -10.93 -16.14
C TRP A 114 -0.78 -10.65 -14.70
N GLY A 115 -1.19 -11.68 -13.94
CA GLY A 115 -1.51 -11.53 -12.52
C GLY A 115 -0.27 -11.16 -11.70
N VAL A 116 0.88 -11.74 -12.05
CA VAL A 116 2.18 -11.38 -11.44
C VAL A 116 2.54 -9.92 -11.74
N LEU A 117 2.41 -9.49 -12.99
CA LEU A 117 2.70 -8.10 -13.38
C LEU A 117 1.73 -7.11 -12.70
N ASP A 118 0.44 -7.44 -12.63
CA ASP A 118 -0.54 -6.64 -11.87
C ASP A 118 -0.11 -6.51 -10.42
N GLU A 119 0.21 -7.63 -9.76
CA GLU A 119 0.64 -7.66 -8.36
C GLU A 119 1.90 -6.81 -8.16
N LEU A 120 2.94 -7.02 -8.97
CA LEU A 120 4.19 -6.25 -8.89
C LEU A 120 3.97 -4.74 -8.96
N LEU A 121 3.07 -4.28 -9.83
CA LEU A 121 2.74 -2.86 -9.96
C LEU A 121 2.04 -2.29 -8.72
N THR A 122 1.40 -3.13 -7.89
CA THR A 122 0.80 -2.71 -6.61
C THR A 122 1.79 -2.72 -5.44
N LEU A 123 2.88 -3.47 -5.56
CA LEU A 123 3.86 -3.68 -4.49
C LEU A 123 4.97 -2.62 -4.44
N GLY A 124 4.77 -1.51 -5.13
CA GLY A 124 5.68 -0.37 -5.11
C GLY A 124 6.90 -0.53 -6.00
N CYS A 125 7.70 0.54 -6.05
CA CYS A 125 8.86 0.66 -6.92
C CYS A 125 10.02 1.31 -6.15
N ALA A 126 11.16 0.63 -6.11
CA ALA A 126 12.39 1.11 -5.51
C ALA A 126 13.37 1.61 -6.58
N SER A 127 14.07 2.71 -6.29
CA SER A 127 15.29 3.05 -7.04
C SER A 127 16.40 2.05 -6.65
N ASN A 128 17.11 1.49 -7.63
CA ASN A 128 18.17 0.53 -7.33
C ASN A 128 19.57 1.13 -7.50
N ARG A 129 20.58 0.41 -7.00
CA ARG A 129 21.99 0.86 -6.96
C ARG A 129 22.62 1.09 -8.34
N GLN A 130 21.96 0.66 -9.43
CA GLN A 130 22.48 0.75 -10.80
C GLN A 130 21.80 1.87 -11.60
N SER A 131 21.22 2.87 -10.94
CA SER A 131 20.43 3.94 -11.58
C SER A 131 19.22 3.42 -12.36
N GLY A 132 18.73 2.24 -11.97
CA GLY A 132 17.50 1.64 -12.48
C GLY A 132 16.41 1.65 -11.42
N ILE A 133 15.37 0.87 -11.69
CA ILE A 133 14.25 0.66 -10.79
C ILE A 133 13.98 -0.84 -10.63
N THR A 134 13.40 -1.19 -9.49
CA THR A 134 13.04 -2.55 -9.13
C THR A 134 11.60 -2.58 -8.60
N LEU A 135 10.82 -3.54 -9.08
CA LEU A 135 9.52 -3.90 -8.52
C LEU A 135 9.61 -5.35 -8.04
N PRO A 136 9.15 -5.68 -6.82
CA PRO A 136 8.49 -4.81 -5.86
C PRO A 136 9.48 -3.95 -5.04
N TRP A 137 8.98 -2.92 -4.35
CA TRP A 137 9.83 -1.99 -3.57
C TRP A 137 10.67 -2.70 -2.49
N TYR A 138 10.07 -3.70 -1.83
CA TYR A 138 10.71 -4.40 -0.72
C TYR A 138 11.98 -5.17 -1.18
N PHE A 139 12.10 -5.50 -2.47
CA PHE A 139 13.20 -6.34 -2.95
C PHE A 139 14.57 -5.64 -2.84
N GLU A 140 14.60 -4.32 -2.87
CA GLU A 140 15.84 -3.54 -2.66
C GLU A 140 16.16 -3.32 -1.18
N GLN A 141 15.30 -3.76 -0.27
CA GLN A 141 15.49 -3.59 1.17
C GLN A 141 16.28 -4.76 1.75
N GLU A 142 16.93 -4.51 2.89
CA GLU A 142 17.53 -5.58 3.66
C GLU A 142 16.45 -6.33 4.44
N ILE A 143 16.28 -7.62 4.11
CA ILE A 143 15.36 -8.52 4.80
C ILE A 143 16.18 -9.65 5.43
N PRO A 144 16.20 -9.77 6.77
CA PRO A 144 16.98 -10.80 7.43
C PRO A 144 16.38 -12.20 7.24
N GLY A 145 17.23 -13.21 7.33
CA GLY A 145 16.84 -14.63 7.31
C GLY A 145 17.28 -15.37 6.04
N ASP A 146 16.83 -16.62 5.93
CA ASP A 146 17.08 -17.47 4.77
C ASP A 146 16.09 -17.12 3.65
N PRO A 147 16.54 -16.69 2.46
CA PRO A 147 15.66 -16.28 1.36
C PRO A 147 14.62 -17.33 0.93
N PHE A 148 14.90 -18.62 1.13
CA PHE A 148 13.97 -19.69 0.76
C PHE A 148 12.91 -20.00 1.83
N ASN A 149 13.08 -19.48 3.04
CA ASN A 149 12.15 -19.68 4.15
C ASN A 149 11.54 -18.36 4.67
N THR A 150 12.11 -17.21 4.30
CA THR A 150 11.59 -15.89 4.67
C THR A 150 10.46 -15.47 3.73
N MET A 151 9.36 -15.03 4.34
CA MET A 151 8.17 -14.50 3.67
C MET A 151 7.90 -13.09 4.18
N ILE A 152 7.25 -12.28 3.35
CA ILE A 152 6.62 -11.02 3.78
C ILE A 152 5.14 -11.27 3.97
N VAL A 153 4.62 -10.80 5.11
CA VAL A 153 3.18 -10.70 5.32
C VAL A 153 2.64 -9.58 4.45
N THR A 154 1.68 -9.86 3.55
CA THR A 154 1.13 -8.83 2.66
C THR A 154 -0.18 -8.26 3.21
N GLY A 155 -0.19 -6.94 3.40
CA GLY A 155 -1.33 -6.19 3.95
C GLY A 155 -1.12 -5.70 5.37
N GLU A 156 -2.17 -5.11 5.92
CA GLU A 156 -2.18 -4.48 7.24
C GLU A 156 -2.98 -5.34 8.23
N ALA A 157 -2.54 -5.36 9.50
CA ALA A 157 -3.25 -5.99 10.60
C ALA A 157 -3.61 -7.48 10.36
N ILE A 158 -2.72 -8.21 9.67
CA ILE A 158 -2.92 -9.62 9.33
C ILE A 158 -2.79 -10.46 10.62
N PRO A 159 -3.79 -11.29 10.97
CA PRO A 159 -3.78 -12.01 12.23
C PRO A 159 -2.75 -13.15 12.22
N LEU A 160 -1.95 -13.22 13.28
CA LEU A 160 -1.18 -14.41 13.62
C LEU A 160 -2.05 -15.30 14.52
N LEU A 161 -2.48 -16.44 13.98
CA LEU A 161 -3.41 -17.35 14.65
C LEU A 161 -2.65 -18.41 15.47
N PRO A 162 -3.17 -18.84 16.62
CA PRO A 162 -2.51 -19.84 17.45
C PRO A 162 -2.63 -21.27 16.88
N ASN A 163 -3.65 -21.55 16.06
CA ASN A 163 -4.00 -22.90 15.61
C ASN A 163 -4.03 -23.02 14.08
N ALA A 164 -3.70 -24.21 13.58
CA ALA A 164 -3.69 -24.55 12.15
C ALA A 164 -5.08 -24.63 11.51
N ASP A 165 -6.14 -24.74 12.32
CA ASP A 165 -7.54 -24.75 11.86
C ASP A 165 -8.13 -23.33 11.73
N GLY A 166 -7.33 -22.30 12.02
CA GLY A 166 -7.74 -20.91 11.96
C GLY A 166 -8.60 -20.44 13.14
N THR A 167 -8.74 -21.25 14.18
CA THR A 167 -9.53 -20.91 15.37
C THR A 167 -8.67 -20.28 16.47
N GLY A 168 -9.35 -19.57 17.38
CA GLY A 168 -8.74 -18.91 18.52
C GLY A 168 -8.48 -17.41 18.30
N THR A 169 -8.25 -16.71 19.39
CA THR A 169 -7.94 -15.27 19.35
C THR A 169 -6.54 -15.07 18.75
N PRO A 170 -6.36 -14.17 17.77
CA PRO A 170 -5.04 -13.85 17.24
C PRO A 170 -4.06 -13.49 18.35
N THR A 171 -2.84 -14.03 18.30
CA THR A 171 -1.78 -13.74 19.28
C THR A 171 -1.03 -12.46 18.96
N ALA A 172 -1.04 -12.05 17.68
CA ALA A 172 -0.51 -10.79 17.18
C ALA A 172 -1.25 -10.37 15.91
N GLN A 173 -1.02 -9.14 15.47
CA GLN A 173 -1.40 -8.65 14.15
C GLN A 173 -0.14 -8.09 13.48
N LEU A 174 0.11 -8.52 12.25
CA LEU A 174 1.32 -8.18 11.52
C LEU A 174 0.98 -7.33 10.30
N SER A 175 1.83 -6.35 10.02
CA SER A 175 1.64 -5.38 8.94
C SER A 175 2.93 -5.31 8.14
N TRP A 176 2.95 -5.86 6.92
CA TRP A 176 4.14 -5.85 6.05
C TRP A 176 5.46 -6.22 6.74
N GLU A 177 5.40 -7.20 7.64
CA GLU A 177 6.53 -7.71 8.40
C GLU A 177 7.10 -8.99 7.77
N ALA A 178 8.38 -9.24 8.00
CA ALA A 178 9.03 -10.48 7.59
C ALA A 178 8.81 -11.58 8.63
N VAL A 179 8.48 -12.78 8.16
CA VAL A 179 8.29 -13.97 8.97
C VAL A 179 9.07 -15.14 8.36
N THR A 180 9.35 -16.17 9.16
CA THR A 180 10.05 -17.38 8.69
C THR A 180 9.11 -18.58 8.71
N LEU A 181 9.02 -19.32 7.62
CA LEU A 181 8.30 -20.59 7.56
C LEU A 181 8.93 -21.62 8.50
N VAL A 182 8.11 -22.33 9.27
CA VAL A 182 8.61 -23.35 10.22
C VAL A 182 8.86 -24.69 9.54
N ASN A 183 7.97 -25.11 8.64
CA ASN A 183 8.02 -26.43 7.97
C ASN A 183 8.17 -26.30 6.44
N GLY A 184 8.70 -25.17 5.96
CA GLY A 184 8.68 -24.81 4.55
C GLY A 184 7.27 -24.45 4.06
N LEU A 185 7.16 -24.09 2.77
CA LEU A 185 5.90 -23.72 2.16
C LEU A 185 5.10 -24.98 1.79
N SER A 186 3.84 -25.04 2.21
CA SER A 186 2.88 -26.04 1.74
C SER A 186 1.82 -25.35 0.85
N PRO A 187 1.94 -25.34 -0.48
CA PRO A 187 1.08 -24.52 -1.36
C PRO A 187 -0.41 -24.79 -1.21
N GLU A 188 -0.78 -26.03 -0.88
CA GLU A 188 -2.18 -26.46 -0.73
C GLU A 188 -2.78 -26.16 0.65
N ALA A 189 -1.95 -25.76 1.63
CA ALA A 189 -2.43 -25.43 2.96
C ALA A 189 -3.09 -24.05 2.96
N ALA A 190 -4.23 -23.91 3.63
CA ALA A 190 -4.88 -22.61 3.79
C ALA A 190 -4.10 -21.66 4.71
N LEU A 191 -3.40 -22.21 5.70
CA LEU A 191 -2.54 -21.48 6.62
C LEU A 191 -1.13 -22.09 6.63
N GLN A 192 -0.11 -21.24 6.71
CA GLN A 192 1.28 -21.65 6.93
C GLN A 192 1.67 -21.42 8.37
N GLN A 193 2.42 -22.36 8.94
CA GLN A 193 3.05 -22.13 10.23
C GLN A 193 4.28 -21.23 10.05
N VAL A 194 4.31 -20.12 10.75
CA VAL A 194 5.37 -19.11 10.68
C VAL A 194 5.90 -18.76 12.06
N LYS A 195 7.15 -18.31 12.09
CA LYS A 195 7.81 -17.72 13.25
C LYS A 195 7.98 -16.22 13.04
N HIS A 196 7.62 -15.44 14.05
CA HIS A 196 7.85 -14.00 14.11
C HIS A 196 8.52 -13.66 15.44
N GLY A 197 9.82 -13.32 15.40
CA GLY A 197 10.63 -13.14 16.61
C GLY A 197 10.66 -14.40 17.48
N LYS A 198 10.00 -14.35 18.64
CA LYS A 198 9.91 -15.47 19.60
C LYS A 198 8.65 -16.31 19.40
N ASP A 199 7.66 -15.74 18.73
CA ASP A 199 6.33 -16.29 18.63
C ASP A 199 6.23 -17.20 17.40
N THR A 200 5.39 -18.21 17.51
CA THR A 200 5.06 -19.13 16.42
C THR A 200 3.55 -19.20 16.32
N GLY A 201 3.03 -19.14 15.09
CA GLY A 201 1.60 -19.20 14.83
C GLY A 201 1.35 -19.49 13.36
N TYR A 202 0.14 -19.16 12.91
CA TYR A 202 -0.34 -19.48 11.58
C TYR A 202 -0.84 -18.22 10.88
N ILE A 203 -0.45 -18.05 9.62
CA ILE A 203 -0.91 -16.96 8.74
C ILE A 203 -1.49 -17.57 7.47
N ALA A 204 -2.54 -16.94 6.94
CA ALA A 204 -3.15 -17.37 5.69
C ALA A 204 -2.13 -17.34 4.54
N THR A 205 -2.12 -18.40 3.73
CA THR A 205 -1.12 -18.58 2.66
C THR A 205 -1.19 -17.44 1.64
N ASP A 206 -2.37 -16.92 1.34
CA ASP A 206 -2.58 -15.79 0.42
C ASP A 206 -2.09 -14.44 0.98
N LYS A 207 -1.71 -14.39 2.26
CA LYS A 207 -1.09 -13.24 2.92
C LYS A 207 0.42 -13.38 3.07
N LEU A 208 1.03 -14.38 2.43
CA LEU A 208 2.46 -14.61 2.50
C LEU A 208 3.04 -14.55 1.09
N ARG A 209 4.01 -13.66 0.89
CA ARG A 209 4.77 -13.54 -0.35
C ARG A 209 6.23 -13.92 -0.11
N SER A 210 6.79 -14.76 -0.96
CA SER A 210 8.22 -15.11 -0.85
C SER A 210 9.09 -13.90 -1.21
N ILE A 211 10.20 -13.72 -0.47
CA ILE A 211 11.13 -12.62 -0.77
C ILE A 211 11.93 -12.85 -2.06
N VAL A 212 11.95 -14.09 -2.56
CA VAL A 212 12.54 -14.46 -3.85
C VAL A 212 11.48 -14.73 -4.92
N ASP A 213 10.23 -14.33 -4.70
CA ASP A 213 9.20 -14.38 -5.74
C ASP A 213 9.55 -13.44 -6.91
N TYR A 214 8.67 -13.38 -7.92
CA TYR A 214 8.84 -12.57 -9.09
C TYR A 214 9.26 -11.14 -8.75
N ARG A 215 10.17 -10.63 -9.56
CA ARG A 215 10.69 -9.27 -9.53
C ARG A 215 10.99 -8.80 -10.95
N LEU A 216 10.79 -7.51 -11.16
CA LEU A 216 11.07 -6.81 -12.40
C LEU A 216 12.16 -5.78 -12.17
N PHE A 217 13.21 -5.85 -12.97
CA PHE A 217 14.25 -4.83 -13.04
C PHE A 217 14.11 -4.06 -14.34
N ALA A 218 14.22 -2.74 -14.27
CA ALA A 218 14.33 -1.89 -15.43
C ALA A 218 15.47 -0.89 -15.28
N SER A 219 16.07 -0.50 -16.39
CA SER A 219 17.13 0.50 -16.42
C SER A 219 16.98 1.43 -17.62
N SER A 220 17.54 2.63 -17.50
CA SER A 220 17.62 3.59 -18.60
C SER A 220 18.99 3.52 -19.27
N ARG A 221 19.01 3.37 -20.59
CA ARG A 221 20.21 3.54 -21.41
C ARG A 221 19.93 4.60 -22.47
N ASN A 222 20.73 5.66 -22.50
CA ASN A 222 20.56 6.80 -23.41
C ASN A 222 19.14 7.42 -23.35
N GLY A 223 18.57 7.51 -22.15
CA GLY A 223 17.23 8.05 -21.92
C GLY A 223 16.08 7.11 -22.29
N THR A 224 16.37 5.90 -22.75
CA THR A 224 15.37 4.87 -23.06
C THR A 224 15.30 3.85 -21.94
N TRP A 225 14.15 3.77 -21.27
CA TRP A 225 13.87 2.77 -20.24
C TRP A 225 13.51 1.42 -20.85
N ARG A 226 14.08 0.35 -20.30
CA ARG A 226 13.77 -1.02 -20.70
C ARG A 226 13.72 -1.96 -19.50
N ILE A 227 12.80 -2.92 -19.53
CA ILE A 227 12.81 -4.08 -18.63
C ILE A 227 14.04 -4.93 -18.97
N THR A 228 14.94 -5.11 -18.02
CA THR A 228 16.16 -5.92 -18.20
C THR A 228 15.99 -7.33 -17.64
N SER A 229 15.10 -7.52 -16.67
CA SER A 229 14.82 -8.84 -16.10
C SER A 229 13.40 -8.90 -15.53
N PHE A 230 12.75 -10.03 -15.71
CA PHE A 230 11.47 -10.39 -15.07
C PHE A 230 11.55 -11.85 -14.64
N VAL A 231 11.94 -12.09 -13.38
CA VAL A 231 12.39 -13.40 -12.90
C VAL A 231 11.84 -13.69 -11.50
N ALA A 232 11.71 -14.96 -11.14
CA ALA A 232 11.50 -15.45 -9.77
C ALA A 232 12.58 -16.47 -9.42
N GLY A 233 12.87 -16.65 -8.13
CA GLY A 233 13.96 -17.48 -7.61
C GLY A 233 15.24 -16.69 -7.30
N ASP A 234 16.33 -17.38 -7.07
CA ASP A 234 17.68 -16.81 -6.86
C ASP A 234 18.71 -17.53 -7.74
#